data_AF-A0A7K2ZAJ6-F1
#
_entry.id   AF-A0A7K2ZAJ6-F1
#
_cell.length_a   1.000
_cell.length_b   1.000
_cell.length_c   1.000
_cell.angle_alpha   90.00
_cell.angle_beta   90.00
_cell.angle_gamma   90.00
#
_symmetry.space_group_name_H-M   'P 1'
#
loop_
_entity.id
_entity.type
_entity.pdbx_description
1 polymer ?
#
loop_
_entity_poly.entity_id
_entity_poly.type
_entity_poly.pdbx_seq_one_letter_code
_entity_poly.pdbx_strand_id
1 'polypeptide(L)' 'GDAGTVAAHVGELRAHAPQMVGGYLAMARATADRALAHGLLKPELAEDLLVALAGQESRPGSTGPGETR' A
#
# COMPACT_ATOMS: atom_id res chain seq x y z
N GLY A 1 4.27 10.85 -2.44
CA GLY A 1 5.16 10.00 -1.64
C GLY A 1 5.66 8.89 -2.53
N ASP A 2 6.91 8.48 -2.35
CA ASP A 2 7.49 7.33 -3.04
C ASP A 2 7.08 6.00 -2.38
N ALA A 3 7.53 4.89 -2.97
CA ALA A 3 7.29 3.54 -2.49
C ALA A 3 7.73 3.33 -1.02
N GLY A 4 8.86 3.93 -0.62
CA GLY A 4 9.37 3.83 0.75
C GLY A 4 8.45 4.53 1.76
N THR A 5 7.97 5.71 1.40
CA THR A 5 7.01 6.47 2.21
C THR A 5 5.69 5.70 2.39
N VAL A 6 5.18 5.09 1.31
CA VAL A 6 3.96 4.28 1.37
C VAL A 6 4.15 3.04 2.24
N ALA A 7 5.29 2.35 2.13
CA ALA A 7 5.59 1.18 2.95
C ALA A 7 5.62 1.52 4.45
N ALA A 8 6.22 2.66 4.82
CA ALA A 8 6.22 3.14 6.21
C ALA A 8 4.80 3.41 6.70
N HIS A 9 3.97 4.11 5.91
CA HIS A 9 2.58 4.39 6.28
C HIS A 9 1.74 3.13 6.46
N VAL A 10 1.91 2.14 5.59
CA VAL A 10 1.22 0.85 5.72
C VAL A 10 1.70 0.10 6.96
N GLY A 11 2.98 0.20 7.32
CA GLY A 11 3.52 -0.33 8.58
C GLY A 11 2.80 0.25 9.80
N GLU A 12 2.68 1.57 9.87
CA GLU A 12 1.96 2.27 10.94
C GLU A 12 0.46 1.89 10.98
N LEU A 13 -0.19 1.84 9.82
CA LEU A 13 -1.60 1.43 9.75
C LEU A 13 -1.78 -0.02 10.20
N ARG A 14 -0.88 -0.94 9.84
CA ARG A 14 -0.96 -2.33 10.32
C ARG A 14 -0.79 -2.42 11.83
N ALA A 15 0.07 -1.58 12.43
CA ALA A 15 0.30 -1.58 13.86
C ALA A 15 -0.86 -0.98 14.67
N HIS A 16 -1.51 0.08 14.14
CA HIS A 16 -2.44 0.89 14.92
C HIS A 16 -3.89 0.86 14.42
N ALA A 17 -4.12 0.56 13.15
CA ALA A 17 -5.45 0.59 12.52
C ALA A 17 -5.55 -0.41 11.34
N PRO A 18 -5.37 -1.72 11.56
CA PRO A 18 -5.25 -2.71 10.48
C PRO A 18 -6.46 -2.74 9.55
N GLN A 19 -7.66 -2.45 10.04
CA GLN A 19 -8.89 -2.33 9.25
C GLN A 19 -8.83 -1.21 8.19
N MET A 20 -7.98 -0.21 8.37
CA MET A 20 -7.83 0.92 7.46
C MET A 20 -6.89 0.63 6.29
N VAL A 21 -6.09 -0.44 6.37
CA VAL A 21 -5.04 -0.75 5.37
C VAL A 21 -5.64 -0.92 3.98
N GLY A 22 -6.73 -1.68 3.84
CA GLY A 22 -7.38 -1.90 2.54
C GLY A 22 -7.88 -0.60 1.92
N GLY A 23 -8.54 0.26 2.71
CA GLY A 23 -9.01 1.56 2.25
C GLY A 23 -7.88 2.50 1.83
N TYR A 24 -6.79 2.52 2.60
CA TYR A 24 -5.60 3.29 2.28
C TYR A 24 -4.95 2.84 0.96
N LEU A 25 -4.76 1.53 0.76
CA LEU A 25 -4.15 0.97 -0.45
C LEU A 25 -4.96 1.31 -1.70
N ALA A 26 -6.29 1.15 -1.65
CA ALA A 26 -7.17 1.48 -2.76
C ALA A 26 -7.08 2.98 -3.14
N MET A 27 -7.10 3.87 -2.15
CA MET A 27 -6.94 5.31 -2.40
C MET A 27 -5.56 5.67 -2.97
N ALA A 28 -4.50 5.05 -2.45
CA ALA A 28 -3.14 5.28 -2.93
C ALA A 28 -2.97 4.83 -4.39
N ARG A 29 -3.52 3.67 -4.75
CA ARG A 29 -3.56 3.15 -6.13
C ARG A 29 -4.28 4.13 -7.07
N ALA A 30 -5.51 4.52 -6.73
CA ALA A 30 -6.30 5.45 -7.54
C ALA A 30 -5.61 6.82 -7.71
N THR A 31 -4.84 7.26 -6.71
CA THR A 31 -4.08 8.51 -6.78
C THR A 31 -2.86 8.39 -7.69
N ALA A 32 -2.12 7.29 -7.61
CA ALA A 32 -1.01 7.01 -8.50
C ALA A 32 -1.46 6.89 -9.97
N ASP A 33 -2.55 6.16 -10.23
CA ASP A 33 -3.11 6.00 -11.58
C ASP A 33 -3.53 7.35 -12.19
N ARG A 34 -4.17 8.24 -11.41
CA ARG A 34 -4.49 9.61 -11.86
C ARG A 34 -3.25 10.45 -12.13
N ALA A 35 -2.26 10.40 -11.25
CA ALA A 35 -1.03 11.17 -11.42
C ALA A 35 -0.27 10.75 -12.69
N LEU A 36 -0.25 9.46 -13.00
CA LEU A 36 0.26 8.90 -14.25
C LEU A 36 -0.52 9.42 -15.47
N ALA A 37 -1.84 9.28 -15.44
CA ALA A 37 -2.70 9.68 -16.56
C ALA A 37 -2.58 11.18 -16.90
N HIS A 38 -2.29 12.02 -15.90
CA HIS A 38 -2.10 13.45 -16.06
C HIS A 38 -0.64 13.89 -16.24
N GLY A 39 0.31 12.95 -16.32
CA GLY A 39 1.74 13.26 -16.50
C GLY A 39 2.40 13.96 -15.30
N LEU A 40 1.77 13.92 -14.12
CA LEU A 40 2.28 14.48 -12.87
C LEU A 40 3.28 13.56 -12.18
N LEU A 41 3.29 12.28 -12.57
CA LEU A 41 4.22 11.28 -12.09
C LEU A 41 5.00 10.71 -13.28
N LYS A 42 6.33 10.63 -13.16
CA LYS A 42 7.16 9.99 -14.17
C LYS A 42 6.82 8.50 -14.26
N PRO A 43 6.71 7.91 -15.45
CA PRO A 43 6.35 6.50 -15.62
C PRO A 43 7.22 5.55 -14.80
N GLU A 44 8.53 5.80 -14.76
CA GLU A 44 9.50 4.94 -14.05
C GLU A 44 9.25 4.95 -12.53
N LEU A 45 8.97 6.13 -11.96
CA LEU A 45 8.64 6.27 -10.54
C LEU A 45 7.27 5.68 -10.20
N ALA A 46 6.34 5.70 -11.16
CA ALA A 46 5.03 5.14 -10.96
C ALA A 46 5.05 3.62 -10.95
N GLU A 47 5.84 2.99 -11.82
CA GLU A 47 5.99 1.55 -11.84
C GLU A 47 6.46 1.02 -10.47
N ASP A 48 7.52 1.60 -9.92
CA ASP A 48 8.03 1.26 -8.59
C ASP A 48 6.96 1.42 -7.50
N LEU A 49 6.21 2.52 -7.54
CA LEU A 49 5.14 2.79 -6.59
C LEU A 49 3.97 1.79 -6.71
N LEU A 50 3.56 1.47 -7.93
CA LEU A 50 2.45 0.55 -8.20
C LEU A 50 2.80 -0.89 -7.83
N VAL A 51 4.04 -1.32 -8.05
CA VAL A 51 4.56 -2.62 -7.59
C VAL A 51 4.57 -2.69 -6.07
N ALA A 52 5.04 -1.63 -5.40
CA ALA A 52 5.06 -1.58 -3.94
C ALA A 52 3.65 -1.69 -3.33
N LEU A 53 2.66 -0.99 -3.93
CA LEU A 53 1.25 -1.07 -3.53
C LEU A 53 0.69 -2.49 -3.70
N ALA A 54 0.91 -3.11 -4.85
CA ALA A 54 0.46 -4.49 -5.11
C ALA A 54 1.08 -5.50 -4.13
N GLY A 55 2.36 -5.32 -3.76
CA GLY A 55 3.03 -6.14 -2.75
C GLY A 55 2.48 -5.95 -1.32
N GLN A 56 1.86 -4.81 -1.01
CA GLN A 56 1.19 -4.63 0.28
C GLN A 56 -0.18 -5.31 0.33
N GLU A 57 -0.91 -5.29 -0.77
CA GLU A 57 -2.24 -5.91 -0.90
C GLU A 57 -2.16 -7.43 -0.89
N SER A 58 -1.09 -7.97 -1.48
CA SER A 58 -0.83 -9.41 -1.54
C SER A 58 -0.33 -10.00 -0.22
N ARG A 59 0.05 -9.19 0.77
CA ARG A 59 0.43 -9.68 2.10
C ARG A 59 -0.85 -9.89 2.92
N PRO A 60 -1.33 -11.13 3.07
CA PRO A 60 -2.41 -11.39 4.02
C PRO A 60 -1.82 -11.08 5.40
N GLY A 61 -2.58 -10.41 6.26
CA GLY A 61 -2.18 -10.23 7.65
C GLY A 61 -1.76 -11.58 8.21
N SER A 62 -0.59 -11.63 8.84
CA SER A 62 -0.17 -12.77 9.65
C SER A 62 -1.27 -13.00 10.68
N THR A 63 -2.20 -13.91 10.38
CA THR A 63 -3.12 -14.48 11.35
C THR A 63 -2.23 -15.06 12.44
N GLY A 64 -2.29 -14.48 13.64
CA GLY A 64 -1.56 -14.99 14.79
C GLY A 64 -1.87 -16.48 14.98
N PRO A 65 -0.94 -17.29 15.52
CA PRO A 65 -1.23 -18.68 15.81
C PRO A 65 -2.42 -18.72 16.77
N GLY A 66 -3.54 -19.22 16.26
CA GLY A 66 -4.76 -19.41 17.03
C GLY A 66 -4.49 -20.35 18.19
N GLU A 67 -5.07 -19.97 19.33
CA GLU A 67 -5.27 -20.76 20.54
C GLU A 67 -5.29 -22.28 20.27
N THR A 68 -4.25 -22.97 20.70
CA THR A 68 -4.36 -24.38 21.05
C THR A 68 -4.98 -24.47 22.43
N ARG A 69 -6.24 -24.90 22.41
CA ARG A 69 -7.06 -25.42 23.51
C ARG A 69 -6.32 -26.34 24.47
#